data_AF-A0A519JN76-F1
#
_entry.id   AF-A0A519JN76-F1
#
_cell.length_a   1.000
_cell.length_b   1.000
_cell.length_c   1.000
_cell.angle_alpha   90.00
_cell.angle_beta   90.00
_cell.angle_gamma   90.00
#
_symmetry.space_group_name_H-M   'P 1'
#
loop_
_entity.id
_entity.type
_entity.pdbx_description
1 polymer ?
#
loop_
_entity_poly.entity_id
_entity_poly.type
_entity_poly.pdbx_seq_one_letter_code
_entity_poly.pdbx_strand_id
1 'polypeptide(L)'
;GAYNRTLTPFGFQSEQRNYWEVPDVYNTMSPFMNASKMKTPLLLVHGEADNNPGTFTLQTERYFQALKGLGAPARMVILPKESHGYVAKENIFHLLWEQDQFLEKYLKPGKDAAAR
;
A
#
# COMPACT_ATOMS: atom_id res chain seq x y z
N GLY A 1 2.84 -3.52 2.06
CA GLY A 1 2.49 -4.52 3.09
C GLY A 1 2.42 -3.94 4.48
N ALA A 2 3.54 -3.56 5.11
CA ALA A 2 3.56 -3.12 6.52
C ALA A 2 3.42 -1.59 6.66
N TYR A 3 2.24 -1.03 6.42
CA TYR A 3 2.03 0.43 6.39
C TYR A 3 1.83 1.05 7.78
N ASN A 4 1.12 0.35 8.66
CA ASN A 4 0.85 0.76 10.04
C ASN A 4 1.70 -0.08 11.01
N ARG A 5 2.64 0.58 11.68
CA ARG A 5 3.54 -0.07 12.61
C ARG A 5 2.94 -0.34 13.99
N THR A 6 1.80 0.27 14.32
CA THR A 6 1.06 -0.10 15.54
C THR A 6 0.43 -1.49 15.43
N LEU A 7 0.24 -2.00 14.21
CA LEU A 7 -0.22 -3.39 13.96
C LEU A 7 0.93 -4.40 13.99
N THR A 8 2.20 -3.95 14.01
CA THR A 8 3.41 -4.78 14.09
C THR A 8 4.42 -4.18 15.08
N PRO A 9 4.06 -4.06 16.38
CA PRO A 9 4.79 -3.20 17.33
C PRO A 9 6.04 -3.83 17.97
N PHE A 10 6.47 -5.02 17.54
CA PHE A 10 7.59 -5.76 18.15
C PHE A 10 8.67 -6.10 17.14
N GLY A 11 9.69 -5.26 17.06
CA GLY A 11 10.79 -5.36 16.10
C GLY A 11 10.37 -5.23 14.63
N PHE A 12 11.32 -4.85 13.77
CA PHE A 12 11.17 -4.95 12.32
C PHE A 12 12.54 -4.92 11.62
N GLN A 13 12.82 -5.92 10.79
CA GLN A 13 14.13 -6.09 10.13
C GLN A 13 15.28 -6.03 11.15
N SER A 14 16.08 -4.96 11.14
CA SER A 14 17.21 -4.75 12.06
C SER A 14 16.83 -4.05 13.36
N GLU A 15 15.64 -3.47 13.48
CA GLU A 15 15.16 -2.87 14.73
C GLU A 15 14.69 -3.97 15.68
N GLN A 16 15.37 -4.12 16.80
CA GLN A 16 15.09 -5.14 17.83
C GLN A 16 14.22 -4.59 18.97
N ARG A 17 14.19 -3.26 19.14
CA ARG A 17 13.38 -2.59 20.16
C ARG A 17 11.92 -2.55 19.72
N ASN A 18 11.00 -2.47 20.68
CA ASN A 18 9.57 -2.39 20.41
C ASN A 18 9.08 -0.94 20.23
N TYR A 19 7.82 -0.78 19.81
CA TYR A 19 7.20 0.52 19.53
C TYR A 19 7.34 1.52 20.68
N TRP A 20 7.16 1.07 21.92
CA TRP A 20 7.16 1.95 23.10
C TRP A 20 8.56 2.36 23.54
N GLU A 21 9.58 1.58 23.20
CA GLU A 21 10.98 1.94 23.45
C GLU A 21 11.47 3.02 22.48
N VAL A 22 11.00 2.98 21.22
CA VAL A 22 11.41 3.91 20.16
C VAL A 22 10.25 4.37 19.28
N PRO A 23 9.26 5.10 19.83
CA PRO A 23 8.06 5.49 19.11
C PRO A 23 8.37 6.35 17.88
N ASP A 24 9.39 7.20 17.94
CA ASP A 24 9.79 8.07 16.83
C ASP A 24 10.28 7.28 15.62
N VAL A 25 11.04 6.19 15.84
CA VAL A 25 11.51 5.29 14.77
C VAL A 25 10.31 4.65 14.08
N TYR A 26 9.39 4.09 14.87
CA TYR A 26 8.19 3.42 14.37
C TYR A 26 7.24 4.39 13.64
N ASN A 27 7.06 5.61 14.16
CA ASN A 27 6.22 6.63 13.53
C ASN A 27 6.84 7.15 12.23
N THR A 28 8.18 7.31 12.19
CA THR A 28 8.90 7.74 10.99
C THR A 28 8.80 6.70 9.88
N MET A 29 8.96 5.43 10.21
CA MET A 29 8.93 4.33 9.24
C MET A 29 7.52 3.88 8.84
N SER A 30 6.46 4.43 9.44
CA SER A 30 5.07 4.03 9.17
C SER A 30 4.42 4.96 8.15
N PRO A 31 4.16 4.49 6.91
CA PRO A 31 3.37 5.25 5.93
C PRO A 31 2.02 5.70 6.47
N PHE A 32 1.36 4.88 7.30
CA PHE A 32 0.09 5.24 7.93
C PHE A 32 0.20 6.51 8.78
N MET A 33 1.23 6.64 9.61
CA MET A 33 1.47 7.83 10.44
C MET A 33 1.83 9.07 9.60
N ASN A 34 2.18 8.88 8.33
CA ASN A 34 2.56 9.92 7.39
C ASN A 34 1.56 10.08 6.23
N ALA A 35 0.36 9.49 6.33
CA ALA A 35 -0.60 9.41 5.22
C ALA A 35 -0.99 10.79 4.66
N SER A 36 -1.00 11.84 5.49
CA SER A 36 -1.30 13.22 5.09
C SER A 36 -0.34 13.80 4.06
N LYS A 37 0.89 13.27 3.99
CA LYS A 37 1.93 13.67 3.04
C LYS A 37 1.73 13.07 1.64
N MET A 38 0.92 12.02 1.50
CA MET A 38 0.69 11.37 0.20
C MET A 38 -0.24 12.21 -0.67
N LYS A 39 0.32 12.84 -1.71
CA LYS A 39 -0.43 13.61 -2.72
C LYS A 39 -0.30 13.04 -4.13
N THR A 40 0.59 12.09 -4.33
CA THR A 40 0.80 11.41 -5.61
C THR A 40 -0.16 10.25 -5.78
N PRO A 41 -0.62 9.97 -7.02
CA PRO A 41 -1.41 8.78 -7.29
C PRO A 41 -0.75 7.50 -6.76
N LEU A 42 -1.53 6.64 -6.08
CA LEU A 42 -1.07 5.37 -5.55
C LEU A 42 -2.02 4.21 -5.87
N LEU A 43 -1.47 3.12 -6.41
CA LEU A 43 -2.14 1.84 -6.54
C LEU A 43 -1.67 0.91 -5.42
N LEU A 44 -2.60 0.50 -4.56
CA LEU A 44 -2.40 -0.52 -3.54
C LEU A 44 -3.01 -1.83 -4.05
N VAL A 45 -2.23 -2.90 -4.08
CA VAL A 45 -2.73 -4.26 -4.38
C VAL A 45 -2.30 -5.20 -3.27
N HIS A 46 -3.22 -6.04 -2.79
CA HIS A 46 -2.96 -6.99 -1.70
C HIS A 46 -3.78 -8.27 -1.85
N GLY A 47 -3.24 -9.41 -1.42
CA GLY A 47 -4.01 -10.65 -1.32
C GLY A 47 -4.99 -10.61 -0.15
N GLU A 48 -6.22 -11.10 -0.35
CA GLU A 48 -7.26 -11.13 0.68
C GLU A 48 -6.85 -11.98 1.90
N ALA A 49 -6.15 -13.08 1.65
CA ALA A 49 -5.73 -14.08 2.64
C ALA A 49 -4.22 -14.01 2.94
N ASP A 50 -3.61 -12.82 2.90
CA ASP A 50 -2.21 -12.64 3.30
C ASP A 50 -2.05 -12.98 4.79
N ASN A 51 -1.36 -14.09 5.04
CA ASN A 51 -1.10 -14.63 6.37
C ASN A 51 0.32 -14.30 6.88
N ASN A 52 1.08 -13.49 6.16
CA ASN A 52 2.40 -13.05 6.60
C ASN A 52 2.26 -12.15 7.84
N PRO A 53 2.94 -12.47 8.97
CA PRO A 53 2.78 -11.76 10.24
C PRO A 53 3.02 -10.24 10.20
N GLY A 54 3.76 -9.77 9.19
CA GLY A 54 4.07 -8.35 9.02
C GLY A 54 3.12 -7.58 8.09
N THR A 55 2.31 -8.26 7.29
CA THR A 55 1.62 -7.65 6.14
C THR A 55 0.20 -8.13 5.95
N PHE A 56 -0.51 -8.52 7.00
CA PHE A 56 -1.95 -8.82 6.93
C PHE A 56 -2.73 -7.79 6.08
N THR A 57 -3.75 -8.25 5.36
CA THR A 57 -4.60 -7.44 4.49
C THR A 57 -5.10 -6.14 5.15
N LEU A 58 -5.40 -6.22 6.46
CA LEU A 58 -5.79 -5.08 7.30
C LEU A 58 -4.84 -3.87 7.19
N GLN A 59 -3.54 -4.10 6.99
CA GLN A 59 -2.56 -3.04 6.79
C GLN A 59 -2.93 -2.14 5.60
N THR A 60 -3.28 -2.77 4.47
CA THR A 60 -3.67 -2.06 3.24
C THR A 60 -5.03 -1.41 3.41
N GLU A 61 -6.00 -2.09 4.01
CA GLU A 61 -7.34 -1.54 4.26
C GLU A 61 -7.29 -0.27 5.11
N ARG A 62 -6.56 -0.30 6.24
CA ARG A 62 -6.42 0.86 7.12
C ARG A 62 -5.69 2.01 6.44
N TYR A 63 -4.61 1.72 5.71
CA TYR A 63 -3.88 2.77 5.01
C TYR A 63 -4.73 3.40 3.90
N PHE A 64 -5.46 2.60 3.12
CA PHE A 64 -6.37 3.11 2.10
C PHE A 64 -7.49 3.97 2.68
N GLN A 65 -8.09 3.55 3.81
CA GLN A 65 -9.09 4.36 4.52
C GLN A 65 -8.53 5.73 4.92
N ALA A 66 -7.32 5.78 5.48
CA ALA A 66 -6.65 7.03 5.84
C ALA A 66 -6.37 7.91 4.60
N LEU A 67 -5.81 7.32 3.54
CA LEU A 67 -5.54 8.02 2.29
C LEU A 67 -6.81 8.63 1.67
N LYS A 68 -7.90 7.84 1.60
CA LYS A 68 -9.19 8.32 1.10
C LYS A 68 -9.76 9.44 1.96
N GLY A 69 -9.74 9.28 3.29
CA GLY A 69 -10.22 10.32 4.21
C GLY A 69 -9.43 11.63 4.10
N LEU A 70 -8.15 11.56 3.74
CA LEU A 70 -7.25 12.72 3.58
C LEU A 70 -7.23 13.27 2.14
N GLY A 71 -8.09 12.76 1.25
CA GLY A 71 -8.22 13.21 -0.13
C GLY A 71 -7.06 12.81 -1.05
N ALA A 72 -6.25 11.82 -0.67
CA ALA A 72 -5.17 11.33 -1.51
C ALA A 72 -5.73 10.54 -2.72
N PRO A 73 -5.14 10.70 -3.92
CA PRO A 73 -5.54 9.95 -5.11
C PRO A 73 -5.10 8.47 -5.04
N ALA A 74 -5.84 7.66 -4.29
CA ALA A 74 -5.53 6.24 -4.09
C ALA A 74 -6.55 5.30 -4.75
N ARG A 75 -6.08 4.15 -5.22
CA ARG A 75 -6.88 2.97 -5.62
C ARG A 75 -6.40 1.76 -4.82
N MET A 76 -7.35 0.92 -4.37
CA MET A 76 -7.06 -0.33 -3.68
C MET A 76 -7.69 -1.48 -4.45
N VAL A 77 -6.93 -2.55 -4.64
CA VAL A 77 -7.35 -3.81 -5.24
C VAL A 77 -7.05 -4.92 -4.25
N ILE A 78 -8.07 -5.69 -3.88
CA ILE A 78 -7.92 -6.89 -3.05
C ILE A 78 -8.10 -8.09 -3.96
N LEU A 79 -7.10 -8.98 -4.00
CA LEU A 79 -7.11 -10.19 -4.81
C LEU A 79 -7.71 -11.34 -3.99
N PRO A 80 -8.91 -11.85 -4.33
CA PRO A 80 -9.59 -12.85 -3.54
C PRO A 80 -8.78 -14.14 -3.45
N LYS A 81 -8.78 -14.77 -2.26
CA LYS A 81 -8.09 -16.04 -1.97
C LYS A 81 -6.57 -16.05 -2.15
N GLU A 82 -5.94 -14.93 -2.54
CA GLU A 82 -4.49 -14.84 -2.64
C GLU A 82 -3.87 -14.57 -1.26
N SER A 83 -2.67 -15.14 -1.05
CA SER A 83 -1.89 -14.90 0.16
C SER A 83 -0.84 -13.80 -0.06
N HIS A 84 0.33 -13.91 0.59
CA HIS A 84 1.42 -12.94 0.45
C HIS A 84 1.98 -12.87 -0.98
N GLY A 85 2.01 -14.01 -1.67
CA GLY A 85 2.34 -14.11 -3.09
C GLY A 85 1.09 -14.41 -3.92
N TYR A 86 1.06 -13.91 -5.15
CA TYR A 86 -0.06 -14.11 -6.08
C TYR A 86 0.23 -15.27 -7.03
N VAL A 87 -0.68 -16.25 -7.10
CA VAL A 87 -0.45 -17.47 -7.90
C VAL A 87 -1.58 -17.81 -8.87
N ALA A 88 -2.82 -17.41 -8.61
CA ALA A 88 -3.92 -17.70 -9.52
C ALA A 88 -3.75 -16.87 -10.80
N LYS A 89 -3.85 -17.53 -11.95
CA LYS A 89 -3.63 -16.91 -13.26
C LYS A 89 -4.60 -15.74 -13.49
N GLU A 90 -5.84 -15.91 -13.07
CA GLU A 90 -6.90 -14.90 -13.15
C GLU A 90 -6.53 -13.65 -12.35
N ASN A 91 -6.03 -13.83 -11.12
CA ASN A 91 -5.61 -12.73 -10.26
C ASN A 91 -4.36 -12.03 -10.79
N ILE A 92 -3.40 -12.78 -11.36
CA ILE A 92 -2.22 -12.21 -12.00
C ILE A 92 -2.63 -11.35 -13.22
N PHE A 93 -3.52 -11.84 -14.08
CA PHE A 93 -4.00 -11.06 -15.21
C PHE A 93 -4.80 -9.83 -14.77
N HIS A 94 -5.62 -9.95 -13.72
CA HIS A 94 -6.31 -8.79 -13.17
C HIS A 94 -5.33 -7.75 -12.60
N LEU A 95 -4.29 -8.19 -11.86
CA LEU A 95 -3.23 -7.32 -11.37
C LEU A 95 -2.52 -6.57 -12.52
N LEU A 96 -2.12 -7.28 -13.57
CA LEU A 96 -1.44 -6.66 -14.72
C LEU A 96 -2.35 -5.64 -15.41
N TRP A 97 -3.64 -5.96 -15.56
CA TRP A 97 -4.62 -5.02 -16.11
C TRP A 97 -4.80 -3.78 -15.22
N GLU A 98 -4.90 -3.94 -13.90
CA GLU A 98 -4.99 -2.82 -12.94
C GLU A 98 -3.76 -1.91 -13.00
N GLN A 99 -2.57 -2.50 -13.11
CA GLN A 99 -1.31 -1.76 -13.27
C GLN A 99 -1.27 -0.99 -14.59
N ASP A 100 -1.61 -1.64 -15.71
CA ASP A 100 -1.69 -1.00 -17.02
C ASP A 100 -2.63 0.21 -17.00
N GLN A 101 -3.88 0.02 -16.58
CA GLN A 101 -4.87 1.10 -16.51
C GLN A 101 -4.45 2.24 -15.58
N PHE A 102 -3.79 1.92 -14.47
CA PHE A 102 -3.27 2.93 -13.56
C PHE A 102 -2.15 3.76 -14.20
N LEU A 103 -1.19 3.12 -14.86
CA LEU A 103 -0.09 3.80 -15.54
C LEU A 103 -0.59 4.62 -16.74
N GLU A 104 -1.50 4.08 -17.53
CA GLU A 104 -2.18 4.79 -18.62
C GLU A 104 -2.79 6.10 -18.13
N LYS A 105 -3.43 6.07 -16.96
CA LYS A 105 -4.10 7.24 -16.39
C LYS A 105 -3.16 8.28 -15.79
N TYR A 106 -2.07 7.87 -15.15
CA TYR A 106 -1.26 8.76 -14.31
C TYR A 106 0.18 8.98 -14.78
N LEU A 107 0.71 8.15 -15.67
CA LEU A 107 2.10 8.26 -16.16
C LEU A 107 2.20 8.83 -17.57
N LYS A 108 1.19 8.62 -18.43
CA LYS A 108 1.26 9.14 -19.80
C LYS A 108 1.24 10.68 -19.80
N PRO A 109 2.12 11.33 -20.59
CA PRO A 109 1.98 12.75 -20.85
C PRO A 109 0.57 12.99 -21.41
N GLY A 110 -0.16 13.93 -20.82
CA GLY A 110 -1.41 14.38 -21.42
C GLY A 110 -1.14 14.81 -22.86
N LYS A 111 -2.13 14.69 -23.74
CA LYS A 111 -2.06 15.24 -25.13
C LYS A 111 -1.63 16.71 -25.17
N ASP A 112 -1.69 17.43 -24.05
CA ASP A 112 -1.26 18.82 -23.90
C ASP A 112 0.26 19.02 -23.70
N ALA A 113 1.03 17.96 -23.40
CA ALA A 113 2.49 18.05 -23.28
C ALA A 113 3.20 18.06 -24.64
N ALA A 114 2.52 17.65 -25.72
CA ALA A 114 3.04 17.67 -27.08
C ALA A 114 2.75 18.98 -27.84
N ALA A 115 2.10 19.97 -27.17
CA ALA A 115 1.71 21.25 -27.75
C ALA A 115 2.43 22.46 -27.12
N ARG A 116 3.57 22.24 -26.44
CA ARG A 116 4.44 23.31 -25.91
C ARG A 116 5.84 23.21 -26.47
#